data_AF-A0A379FGT6-F1
#
_entry.id   AF-A0A379FGT6-F1
#
_cell.length_a   1.000
_cell.length_b   1.000
_cell.length_c   1.000
_cell.angle_alpha   90.00
_cell.angle_beta   90.00
_cell.angle_gamma   90.00
#
_symmetry.space_group_name_H-M   'P 1'
#
loop_
_entity.id
_entity.type
_entity.pdbx_description
1 polymer ?
#
loop_
_entity_poly.entity_id
_entity_poly.type
_entity_poly.pdbx_seq_one_letter_code
_entity_poly.pdbx_strand_id
1 'polypeptide(L)'
;MASTNQPAHTEVIDRWLEQAGSSVTEYNFYQLVELLNKIIHQDVNSMEDDSGILRFKSYSNIAFPTRDVISIEKNNVEQYELEVAFLGLQGSQSPLPGYYLDEFAWEDAQQIEGISAFLDIFNHRLIALLYRIWRKYRYYICFENEGQDSFSQYMFSLVGLGNGANRVGSKSTIAKCSLMLVFWRVQVALLM
;
A
#
# COMPACT_ATOMS: atom_id res chain seq x y z
N MET A 1 33.47 4.57 11.75
CA MET A 1 32.39 5.04 12.65
C MET A 1 31.48 5.94 11.83
N ALA A 2 30.57 5.34 11.04
CA ALA A 2 29.63 6.08 10.20
C ALA A 2 28.31 6.18 10.96
N SER A 3 28.01 7.39 11.45
CA SER A 3 26.68 7.76 11.91
C SER A 3 25.82 7.97 10.66
N THR A 4 25.16 6.91 10.18
CA THR A 4 24.18 7.02 9.09
C THR A 4 22.89 7.59 9.69
N ASN A 5 22.44 8.73 9.16
CA ASN A 5 21.17 9.35 9.52
C ASN A 5 20.02 8.35 9.31
N GLN A 6 19.54 7.74 10.40
CA GLN A 6 18.26 7.07 10.41
C GLN A 6 17.18 8.13 10.18
N PRO A 7 16.35 7.98 9.13
CA PRO A 7 15.28 8.92 8.94
C PRO A 7 14.20 8.63 10.00
N ALA A 8 13.71 9.69 10.65
CA ALA A 8 12.80 9.60 11.81
C ALA A 8 11.51 8.77 11.58
N HIS A 9 11.15 8.47 10.32
CA HIS A 9 10.00 7.64 9.99
C HIS A 9 10.23 6.16 10.33
N THR A 10 11.44 5.63 10.19
CA THR A 10 11.76 4.21 10.46
C THR A 10 11.58 3.91 11.95
N GLU A 11 12.01 4.79 12.84
CA GLU A 11 11.82 4.63 14.30
C GLU A 11 10.34 4.63 14.72
N VAL A 12 9.51 5.41 14.03
CA VAL A 12 8.06 5.47 14.31
C VAL A 12 7.37 4.19 13.88
N ILE A 13 7.73 3.66 12.70
CA ILE A 13 7.19 2.40 12.19
C ILE A 13 7.64 1.24 13.07
N ASP A 14 8.91 1.18 13.48
CA ASP A 14 9.42 0.14 14.37
C ASP A 14 8.66 0.13 15.70
N ARG A 15 8.48 1.31 16.32
CA ARG A 15 7.69 1.44 17.55
C ARG A 15 6.23 1.01 17.35
N TRP A 16 5.64 1.35 16.21
CA TRP A 16 4.27 0.95 15.90
C TRP A 16 4.16 -0.56 15.69
N LEU A 17 5.13 -1.19 15.00
CA LEU A 17 5.20 -2.64 14.80
C LEU A 17 5.41 -3.38 16.12
N GLU A 18 6.26 -2.87 17.02
CA GLU A 18 6.45 -3.43 18.36
C GLU A 18 5.17 -3.36 19.20
N GLN A 19 4.40 -2.27 19.10
CA GLN A 19 3.13 -2.12 19.80
C GLN A 19 2.01 -2.99 19.18
N ALA A 20 1.99 -3.09 17.86
CA ALA A 20 0.94 -3.81 17.14
C ALA A 20 1.18 -5.32 17.11
N GLY A 21 2.43 -5.78 17.23
CA GLY A 21 2.82 -7.18 17.38
C GLY A 21 2.09 -8.11 16.40
N SER A 22 1.31 -9.05 16.94
CA SER A 22 0.53 -10.02 16.17
C SER A 22 -0.72 -9.44 15.49
N SER A 23 -1.25 -8.32 15.98
CA SER A 23 -2.48 -7.70 15.45
C SER A 23 -2.27 -7.09 14.06
N VAL A 24 -1.01 -6.80 13.67
CA VAL A 24 -0.65 -6.30 12.34
C VAL A 24 -1.18 -7.22 11.22
N THR A 25 -1.13 -8.53 11.45
CA THR A 25 -1.59 -9.53 10.46
C THR A 25 -3.11 -9.53 10.28
N GLU A 26 -3.87 -8.98 11.23
CA GLU A 26 -5.34 -8.95 11.18
C GLU A 26 -5.87 -7.84 10.28
N TYR A 27 -5.04 -6.85 9.96
CA TYR A 27 -5.42 -5.77 9.06
C TYR A 27 -5.53 -6.26 7.62
N ASN A 28 -6.48 -5.69 6.88
CA ASN A 28 -6.51 -5.87 5.44
C ASN A 28 -5.27 -5.20 4.80
N PHE A 29 -4.69 -5.84 3.78
CA PHE A 29 -3.54 -5.34 3.04
C PHE A 29 -3.69 -3.86 2.61
N TYR A 30 -4.82 -3.48 2.03
CA TYR A 30 -4.99 -2.12 1.52
C TYR A 30 -4.99 -1.08 2.64
N GLN A 31 -5.60 -1.40 3.78
CA GLN A 31 -5.64 -0.50 4.93
C GLN A 31 -4.25 -0.36 5.56
N LEU A 32 -3.54 -1.47 5.71
CA LEU A 32 -2.19 -1.50 6.24
C LEU A 32 -1.21 -0.69 5.39
N VAL A 33 -1.20 -0.90 4.08
CA VAL A 33 -0.32 -0.17 3.15
C VAL A 33 -0.68 1.32 3.12
N GLU A 34 -1.95 1.68 3.22
CA GLU A 34 -2.38 3.07 3.32
C GLU A 34 -1.90 3.74 4.63
N LEU A 35 -1.97 3.03 5.76
CA LEU A 35 -1.44 3.51 7.04
C LEU A 35 0.07 3.69 6.98
N LEU A 36 0.79 2.72 6.41
CA LEU A 36 2.24 2.77 6.30
C LEU A 36 2.68 3.93 5.40
N ASN A 37 2.04 4.12 4.24
CA ASN A 37 2.33 5.26 3.36
C ASN A 37 2.07 6.62 4.02
N LYS A 38 1.07 6.72 4.91
CA LYS A 38 0.82 7.95 5.69
C LYS A 38 1.92 8.24 6.69
N ILE A 39 2.51 7.22 7.31
CA ILE A 39 3.61 7.37 8.26
C ILE A 39 4.90 7.75 7.51
N ILE A 40 5.13 7.16 6.34
CA ILE A 40 6.30 7.45 5.49
C ILE A 40 6.19 8.82 4.82
N HIS A 41 5.00 9.42 4.75
CA HIS A 41 4.70 10.62 3.96
C HIS A 41 5.03 10.45 2.46
N GLN A 42 4.94 9.24 1.94
CA GLN A 42 5.26 8.94 0.55
C GLN A 42 4.13 9.40 -0.39
N ASP A 43 4.49 10.07 -1.48
CA ASP A 43 3.52 10.40 -2.52
C ASP A 43 3.33 9.20 -3.47
N VAL A 44 2.34 8.38 -3.13
CA VAL A 44 1.95 7.18 -3.90
C VAL A 44 1.56 7.52 -5.35
N ASN A 45 1.21 8.77 -5.65
CA ASN A 45 0.79 9.18 -7.00
C ASN A 45 1.98 9.38 -7.95
N SER A 46 3.20 9.53 -7.44
CA SER A 46 4.39 9.64 -8.27
C SER A 46 4.74 8.26 -8.85
N MET A 47 4.80 8.17 -10.19
CA MET A 47 5.23 6.95 -10.88
C MET A 47 6.68 6.58 -10.60
N GLU A 48 7.49 7.57 -10.19
CA GLU A 48 8.94 7.50 -10.03
C GLU A 48 9.38 7.28 -8.58
N ASP A 49 8.47 7.47 -7.61
CA ASP A 49 8.77 7.33 -6.19
C ASP A 49 8.50 5.90 -5.72
N ASP A 50 9.33 4.98 -6.20
CA ASP A 50 9.54 3.70 -5.53
C ASP A 50 10.64 3.93 -4.50
N SER A 51 10.28 4.61 -3.40
CA SER A 51 11.18 5.04 -2.32
C SER A 51 12.06 3.92 -1.75
N GLY A 52 11.77 2.66 -2.12
CA GLY A 52 12.48 1.46 -1.68
C GLY A 52 12.23 1.14 -0.22
N ILE A 53 11.42 1.94 0.50
CA ILE A 53 11.17 1.77 1.93
C ILE A 53 10.22 0.59 2.17
N LEU A 54 9.30 0.32 1.24
CA LEU A 54 8.35 -0.78 1.31
C LEU A 54 8.58 -1.74 0.14
N ARG A 55 8.98 -2.97 0.46
CA ARG A 55 9.10 -4.07 -0.48
C ARG A 55 7.98 -5.08 -0.22
N PHE A 56 7.41 -5.61 -1.29
CA PHE A 56 6.36 -6.64 -1.18
C PHE A 56 6.96 -7.97 -1.60
N LYS A 57 6.71 -9.00 -0.79
CA LYS A 57 7.12 -10.38 -1.02
C LYS A 57 5.89 -11.27 -1.13
N SER A 58 5.94 -12.30 -1.97
CA SER A 58 4.86 -13.28 -2.05
C SER A 58 5.08 -14.40 -1.04
N TYR A 59 4.02 -14.84 -0.38
CA TYR A 59 4.04 -16.03 0.46
C TYR A 59 4.23 -17.29 -0.41
N SER A 60 5.25 -18.10 -0.13
CA SER A 60 5.61 -19.28 -0.95
C SER A 60 4.87 -20.57 -0.56
N ASN A 61 3.99 -20.52 0.45
CA ASN A 61 3.32 -21.72 0.95
C ASN A 61 2.22 -22.23 -0.01
N ILE A 62 2.07 -23.55 -0.05
CA ILE A 62 1.03 -24.26 -0.80
C ILE A 62 -0.30 -24.31 -0.01
N ALA A 63 -0.24 -24.11 1.31
CA ALA A 63 -1.46 -23.98 2.11
C ALA A 63 -2.26 -22.74 1.72
N PHE A 64 -3.59 -22.86 1.71
CA PHE A 64 -4.46 -21.71 1.54
C PHE A 64 -4.30 -20.76 2.73
N PRO A 65 -3.97 -19.48 2.48
CA PRO A 65 -3.77 -18.52 3.55
C PRO A 65 -5.11 -18.11 4.16
N THR A 66 -5.12 -17.88 5.46
CA THR A 66 -6.30 -17.36 6.18
C THR A 66 -6.40 -15.84 6.08
N ARG A 67 -5.30 -15.15 5.77
CA ARG A 67 -5.17 -13.68 5.81
C ARG A 67 -4.39 -13.17 4.60
N ASP A 68 -4.65 -11.91 4.24
CA ASP A 68 -3.99 -11.25 3.12
C ASP A 68 -2.51 -10.95 3.42
N VAL A 69 -2.21 -10.58 4.66
CA VAL A 69 -0.88 -10.24 5.15
C VAL A 69 -0.42 -11.32 6.12
N ILE A 70 0.76 -11.89 5.86
CA ILE A 70 1.33 -12.98 6.68
C ILE A 70 2.31 -12.41 7.71
N SER A 71 3.23 -11.58 7.27
CA SER A 71 4.31 -11.06 8.12
C SER A 71 4.76 -9.68 7.63
N ILE A 72 5.33 -8.91 8.55
CA ILE A 72 6.08 -7.69 8.25
C ILE A 72 7.43 -7.85 8.91
N GLU A 73 8.48 -7.84 8.10
CA GLU A 73 9.84 -7.93 8.57
C GLU A 73 10.63 -6.71 8.14
N LYS A 74 11.63 -6.33 8.94
CA LYS A 74 12.56 -5.26 8.59
C LYS A 74 13.85 -5.90 8.10
N ASN A 75 14.25 -5.57 6.87
CA ASN A 75 15.51 -6.01 6.31
C ASN A 75 16.68 -5.21 6.92
N ASN A 76 17.90 -5.75 6.83
CA ASN A 76 19.16 -5.14 7.26
C ASN A 76 19.44 -3.75 6.63
N VAL A 77 18.74 -3.41 5.54
CA VAL A 77 18.86 -2.13 4.81
C VAL A 77 17.77 -1.12 5.23
N GLU A 78 17.11 -1.33 6.38
CA GLU A 78 16.00 -0.48 6.88
C GLU A 78 14.78 -0.42 5.95
N GLN A 79 14.60 -1.43 5.11
CA GLN A 79 13.43 -1.61 4.26
C GLN A 79 12.42 -2.52 4.95
N TYR A 80 11.14 -2.22 4.84
CA TYR A 80 10.06 -3.05 5.33
C TYR A 80 9.64 -4.04 4.25
N GLU A 81 9.78 -5.33 4.53
CA GLU A 81 9.31 -6.42 3.69
C GLU A 81 7.94 -6.87 4.20
N LEU A 82 6.92 -6.63 3.39
CA LEU A 82 5.56 -7.07 3.64
C LEU A 82 5.32 -8.36 2.87
N GLU A 83 5.05 -9.44 3.58
CA GLU A 83 4.72 -10.73 2.99
C GLU A 83 3.21 -10.86 2.79
N VAL A 84 2.84 -11.08 1.53
CA VAL A 84 1.46 -11.04 1.06
C VAL A 84 1.07 -12.40 0.50
N ALA A 85 -0.10 -12.88 0.89
CA ALA A 85 -0.56 -14.22 0.53
C ALA A 85 -1.42 -14.30 -0.74
N PHE A 86 -1.71 -13.15 -1.35
CA PHE A 86 -2.50 -13.04 -2.57
C PHE A 86 -1.67 -12.51 -3.73
N LEU A 87 -2.09 -12.84 -4.96
CA LEU A 87 -1.43 -12.43 -6.21
C LEU A 87 0.05 -12.87 -6.31
N GLY A 88 0.40 -13.97 -5.65
CA GLY A 88 1.72 -14.56 -5.69
C GLY A 88 2.01 -15.32 -6.97
N LEU A 89 3.17 -15.07 -7.59
CA LEU A 89 3.72 -15.95 -8.63
C LEU A 89 4.33 -17.24 -8.04
N GLN A 90 4.37 -17.36 -6.72
CA GLN A 90 4.79 -18.55 -5.97
C GLN A 90 3.69 -18.96 -4.97
N GLY A 91 3.72 -20.22 -4.53
CA GLY A 91 2.74 -20.76 -3.58
C GLY A 91 1.39 -21.16 -4.19
N SER A 92 0.36 -21.24 -3.35
CA SER A 92 -0.96 -21.83 -3.68
C SER A 92 -1.75 -21.10 -4.78
N GLN A 93 -1.50 -19.81 -4.97
CA GLN A 93 -2.20 -18.96 -5.95
C GLN A 93 -1.44 -18.80 -7.26
N SER A 94 -0.32 -19.50 -7.43
CA SER A 94 0.54 -19.33 -8.59
C SER A 94 -0.06 -19.96 -9.85
N PRO A 95 0.02 -19.27 -11.01
CA PRO A 95 -0.28 -19.88 -12.31
C PRO A 95 0.84 -20.80 -12.81
N LEU A 96 1.98 -20.86 -12.11
CA LEU A 96 3.10 -21.69 -12.51
C LEU A 96 2.76 -23.17 -12.36
N PRO A 97 3.29 -24.02 -13.26
CA PRO A 97 3.14 -25.45 -13.13
C PRO A 97 3.69 -25.99 -11.79
N GLY A 98 3.02 -27.03 -11.28
CA GLY A 98 3.34 -27.60 -9.97
C GLY A 98 4.77 -28.14 -9.81
N TYR A 99 5.49 -28.38 -10.91
CA TYR A 99 6.88 -28.86 -10.84
C TYR A 99 7.86 -27.83 -10.27
N TYR A 100 7.54 -26.53 -10.30
CA TYR A 100 8.34 -25.50 -9.65
C TYR A 100 8.07 -25.39 -8.14
N LEU A 101 6.92 -25.90 -7.66
CA LEU A 101 6.51 -25.73 -6.27
C LEU A 101 7.46 -26.46 -5.30
N ASP A 102 7.99 -27.61 -5.70
CA ASP A 102 8.93 -28.39 -4.88
C ASP A 102 10.27 -27.64 -4.73
N GLU A 103 10.72 -26.97 -5.80
CA GLU A 103 11.92 -26.14 -5.78
C GLU A 103 11.71 -24.89 -4.92
N PHE A 104 10.55 -24.24 -4.99
CA PHE A 104 10.22 -23.11 -4.11
C PHE A 104 10.11 -23.53 -2.64
N ALA A 105 9.50 -24.68 -2.34
CA ALA A 105 9.41 -25.20 -0.98
C ALA A 105 10.79 -25.56 -0.43
N TRP A 106 11.67 -26.11 -1.27
CA TRP A 106 13.05 -26.41 -0.90
C TRP A 106 13.89 -25.14 -0.68
N GLU A 107 13.79 -24.15 -1.57
CA GLU A 107 14.44 -22.84 -1.44
C GLU A 107 14.03 -22.13 -0.15
N ASP A 108 12.72 -22.10 0.15
CA ASP A 108 12.16 -21.50 1.37
C ASP A 108 12.66 -22.21 2.63
N ALA A 109 12.67 -23.54 2.64
CA ALA A 109 13.17 -24.33 3.77
C ALA A 109 14.68 -24.14 4.02
N GLN A 110 15.46 -23.89 2.98
CA GLN A 110 16.91 -23.65 3.07
C GLN A 110 17.27 -22.17 3.23
N GLN A 111 16.28 -21.26 3.15
CA GLN A 111 16.49 -19.81 3.09
C GLN A 111 17.50 -19.39 2.01
N ILE A 112 17.47 -20.07 0.86
CA ILE A 112 18.35 -19.77 -0.27
C ILE A 112 17.60 -18.84 -1.23
N GLU A 113 18.22 -17.71 -1.57
CA GLU A 113 17.72 -16.81 -2.61
C GLU A 113 17.97 -17.42 -4.00
N GLY A 114 16.97 -18.14 -4.52
CA GLY A 114 16.98 -18.75 -5.84
C GLY A 114 15.99 -18.11 -6.82
N ILE A 115 15.20 -18.93 -7.51
CA ILE A 115 14.19 -18.46 -8.48
C ILE A 115 13.10 -17.64 -7.78
N SER A 116 12.80 -17.95 -6.53
CA SER A 116 11.84 -17.20 -5.71
C SER A 116 12.19 -15.71 -5.63
N ALA A 117 13.48 -15.38 -5.44
CA ALA A 117 13.95 -13.99 -5.35
C ALA A 117 13.80 -13.23 -6.69
N PHE A 118 13.93 -13.92 -7.82
CA PHE A 118 13.67 -13.35 -9.13
C PHE A 118 12.18 -13.06 -9.34
N LEU A 119 11.31 -13.99 -8.94
CA LEU A 119 9.86 -13.80 -9.01
C LEU A 119 9.39 -12.66 -8.10
N ASP A 120 10.05 -12.45 -6.97
CA ASP A 120 9.74 -11.36 -6.05
C ASP A 120 9.87 -9.96 -6.67
N ILE A 121 10.74 -9.76 -7.65
CA ILE A 121 10.83 -8.48 -8.38
C ILE A 121 9.51 -8.19 -9.12
N PHE A 122 8.93 -9.22 -9.74
CA PHE A 122 7.65 -9.09 -10.44
C PHE A 122 6.50 -8.97 -9.44
N ASN A 123 6.50 -9.78 -8.38
CA ASN A 123 5.48 -9.71 -7.33
C ASN A 123 5.44 -8.31 -6.73
N HIS A 124 6.59 -7.75 -6.37
CA HIS A 124 6.70 -6.41 -5.82
C HIS A 124 6.02 -5.37 -6.71
N ARG A 125 6.35 -5.37 -8.00
CA ARG A 125 5.79 -4.41 -8.95
C ARG A 125 4.31 -4.65 -9.23
N LEU A 126 3.87 -5.90 -9.33
CA LEU A 126 2.46 -6.26 -9.53
C LEU A 126 1.58 -5.81 -8.36
N ILE A 127 2.03 -6.08 -7.13
CA ILE A 127 1.32 -5.69 -5.90
C ILE A 127 1.27 -4.17 -5.78
N ALA A 128 2.38 -3.47 -6.05
CA ALA A 128 2.42 -2.00 -6.05
C ALA A 128 1.43 -1.40 -7.07
N LEU A 129 1.37 -1.96 -8.28
CA LEU A 129 0.41 -1.54 -9.31
C LEU A 129 -1.04 -1.82 -8.90
N LEU A 130 -1.31 -2.99 -8.32
CA LEU A 130 -2.64 -3.34 -7.81
C LEU A 130 -3.09 -2.34 -6.74
N TYR A 131 -2.22 -2.02 -5.79
CA TYR A 131 -2.49 -1.02 -4.75
C TYR A 131 -2.78 0.36 -5.36
N ARG A 132 -1.99 0.80 -6.35
CA ARG A 132 -2.23 2.06 -7.07
C ARG A 132 -3.58 2.07 -7.79
N ILE A 133 -3.95 0.96 -8.44
CA ILE A 133 -5.26 0.81 -9.11
C ILE A 133 -6.39 0.90 -8.08
N TRP A 134 -6.28 0.17 -6.97
CA TRP A 134 -7.28 0.20 -5.90
C TRP A 134 -7.47 1.61 -5.36
N ARG A 135 -6.37 2.33 -5.09
CA ARG A 135 -6.39 3.72 -4.63
C ARG A 135 -7.03 4.65 -5.65
N LYS A 136 -6.68 4.52 -6.95
CA LYS A 136 -7.21 5.34 -8.05
C LYS A 136 -8.74 5.32 -8.15
N TYR A 137 -9.37 4.18 -7.89
CA TYR A 137 -10.83 4.06 -7.96
C TYR A 137 -11.55 4.39 -6.64
N ARG A 138 -10.82 4.66 -5.54
CA ARG A 138 -11.37 4.94 -4.21
C ARG A 138 -11.22 6.42 -3.86
N TYR A 139 -12.10 7.25 -4.42
CA TYR A 139 -12.05 8.71 -4.29
C TYR A 139 -11.99 9.24 -2.84
N TYR A 140 -12.64 8.59 -1.87
CA TYR A 140 -12.63 9.04 -0.46
C TYR A 140 -11.24 8.99 0.19
N ILE A 141 -10.30 8.24 -0.40
CA ILE A 141 -8.92 8.10 0.07
C ILE A 141 -8.03 9.19 -0.55
N CYS A 142 -8.17 9.43 -1.86
CA CYS A 142 -7.39 10.45 -2.59
C CYS A 142 -7.90 11.88 -2.40
N PHE A 143 -9.02 12.07 -1.71
CA PHE A 143 -9.59 13.40 -1.53
C PHE A 143 -8.67 14.28 -0.68
N GLU A 144 -8.00 15.22 -1.36
CA GLU A 144 -7.30 16.31 -0.72
C GLU A 144 -8.25 17.44 -0.35
N ASN A 145 -7.98 18.08 0.80
CA ASN A 145 -8.73 19.24 1.24
C ASN A 145 -8.76 20.32 0.14
N GLU A 146 -9.91 20.97 0.01
CA GLU A 146 -10.21 21.97 -1.04
C GLU A 146 -10.32 21.42 -2.47
N GLY A 147 -10.29 20.09 -2.66
CA GLY A 147 -10.48 19.48 -3.98
C GLY A 147 -9.35 19.82 -4.96
N GLN A 148 -8.12 19.93 -4.44
CA GLN A 148 -6.91 20.15 -5.24
C GLN A 148 -6.50 18.90 -6.04
N ASP A 149 -7.04 17.73 -5.69
CA ASP A 149 -6.80 16.48 -6.41
C ASP A 149 -7.19 16.56 -7.89
N SER A 150 -6.40 15.88 -8.74
CA SER A 150 -6.55 15.85 -10.19
C SER A 150 -7.95 15.38 -10.61
N PHE A 151 -8.53 14.38 -9.93
CA PHE A 151 -9.89 13.92 -10.22
C PHE A 151 -10.95 14.99 -9.89
N SER A 152 -10.79 15.66 -8.75
CA SER A 152 -11.66 16.77 -8.36
C SER A 152 -11.60 17.92 -9.37
N GLN A 153 -10.41 18.22 -9.90
CA GLN A 153 -10.23 19.21 -10.96
C GLN A 153 -10.97 18.85 -12.25
N TYR A 154 -10.98 17.56 -12.65
CA TYR A 154 -11.76 17.09 -13.79
C TYR A 154 -13.27 17.20 -13.56
N MET A 155 -13.75 16.91 -12.34
CA MET A 155 -15.17 17.12 -12.01
C MET A 155 -15.53 18.61 -12.04
N PHE A 156 -14.65 19.48 -11.55
CA PHE A 156 -14.86 20.93 -11.62
C PHE A 156 -14.84 21.45 -13.07
N SER A 157 -13.99 20.93 -13.95
CA SER A 157 -14.00 21.34 -15.35
C SER A 157 -15.28 20.94 -16.07
N LEU A 158 -15.87 19.77 -15.73
CA LEU A 158 -17.16 19.33 -16.25
C LEU A 158 -18.31 20.29 -15.91
N VAL A 159 -18.28 20.87 -14.71
CA VAL A 159 -19.30 21.82 -14.21
C VAL A 159 -19.00 23.27 -14.63
N GLY A 160 -17.92 23.52 -15.38
CA GLY A 160 -17.51 24.86 -15.80
C GLY A 160 -16.73 25.68 -14.74
N LEU A 161 -16.34 25.04 -13.65
CA LEU A 161 -15.50 25.58 -12.56
C LEU A 161 -14.02 25.22 -12.72
N GLY A 162 -13.59 24.85 -13.94
CA GLY A 162 -12.22 24.44 -14.24
C GLY A 162 -11.17 25.55 -14.03
N ASN A 163 -11.53 26.81 -14.28
CA ASN A 163 -10.61 27.94 -14.15
C ASN A 163 -10.54 28.44 -12.69
N GLY A 164 -9.33 28.58 -12.15
CA GLY A 164 -9.09 29.07 -10.79
C GLY A 164 -9.77 30.42 -10.47
N ALA A 165 -9.94 31.28 -11.47
CA ALA A 165 -10.67 32.55 -11.36
C ALA A 165 -12.15 32.38 -10.98
N ASN A 166 -12.82 31.32 -11.47
CA ASN A 166 -14.23 31.04 -11.18
C ASN A 166 -14.42 30.36 -9.81
N ARG A 167 -13.35 29.84 -9.19
CA ARG A 167 -13.41 29.14 -7.89
C ARG A 167 -13.39 30.08 -6.69
N VAL A 168 -12.85 31.29 -6.85
CA VAL A 168 -12.69 32.26 -5.75
C VAL A 168 -14.03 32.70 -5.15
N GLY A 169 -15.11 32.72 -5.95
CA GLY A 169 -16.46 33.06 -5.48
C GLY A 169 -17.22 31.94 -4.76
N SER A 170 -16.78 30.68 -4.85
CA SER A 170 -17.51 29.49 -4.35
C SER A 170 -16.80 28.76 -3.19
N LYS A 171 -15.84 29.42 -2.52
CA LYS A 171 -15.10 28.82 -1.39
C LYS A 171 -15.99 28.44 -0.20
N SER A 172 -17.14 29.12 -0.03
CA SER A 172 -18.10 28.83 1.06
C SER A 172 -18.87 27.52 0.88
N THR A 173 -19.15 27.11 -0.37
CA THR A 173 -19.97 25.92 -0.66
C THR A 173 -19.13 24.64 -0.66
N ILE A 174 -17.85 24.72 -1.09
CA ILE A 174 -16.94 23.58 -1.14
C ILE A 174 -16.58 23.08 0.29
N ALA A 175 -16.46 24.00 1.25
CA ALA A 175 -16.26 23.66 2.67
C ALA A 175 -17.45 22.87 3.27
N LYS A 176 -18.69 23.14 2.82
CA LYS A 176 -19.89 22.40 3.23
C LYS A 176 -19.92 20.98 2.67
N CYS A 177 -19.43 20.75 1.45
CA CYS A 177 -19.27 19.39 0.90
C CYS A 177 -18.18 18.59 1.64
N SER A 178 -17.09 19.24 2.08
CA SER A 178 -16.05 18.56 2.87
C SER A 178 -16.62 17.99 4.18
N LEU A 179 -17.51 18.72 4.85
CA LEU A 179 -18.20 18.23 6.06
C LEU A 179 -19.13 17.04 5.79
N MET A 180 -19.81 17.03 4.64
CA MET A 180 -20.71 15.95 4.23
C MET A 180 -19.97 14.67 3.81
N LEU A 181 -18.79 14.81 3.20
CA LEU A 181 -17.90 13.70 2.84
C LEU A 181 -17.20 13.09 4.06
N VAL A 182 -16.85 13.89 5.08
CA VAL A 182 -16.35 13.36 6.36
C VAL A 182 -17.42 12.56 7.09
N PHE A 183 -18.69 12.98 7.03
CA PHE A 183 -19.82 12.20 7.56
C PHE A 183 -19.98 10.84 6.84
N TRP A 184 -19.77 10.80 5.52
CA TRP A 184 -19.79 9.56 4.76
C TRP A 184 -18.57 8.66 5.02
N ARG A 185 -17.39 9.24 5.32
CA ARG A 185 -16.21 8.47 5.78
C ARG A 185 -16.49 7.70 7.07
N VAL A 186 -17.23 8.28 8.02
CA VAL A 186 -17.64 7.58 9.25
C VAL A 186 -18.65 6.47 8.95
N GLN A 187 -19.59 6.72 8.04
CA GLN A 187 -20.65 5.75 7.71
C GLN A 187 -20.13 4.52 6.93
N VAL A 188 -19.14 4.70 6.04
CA VAL A 188 -18.58 3.61 5.22
C VAL A 188 -17.52 2.82 6.00
N ALA A 189 -16.76 3.46 6.89
CA ALA A 189 -15.83 2.76 7.79
C ALA A 189 -16.53 1.94 8.89
N LEU A 190 -17.81 2.20 9.17
CA LEU A 190 -18.61 1.41 10.11
C LEU A 190 -19.25 0.16 9.46
N LEU A 191 -19.10 0.00 8.14
CA LEU A 191 -19.79 -1.03 7.35
C LEU A 191 -18.84 -2.07 6.74
N MET A 192 -17.55 -2.01 7.09
CA MET A 192 -16.49 -2.91 6.63
C MET A 192 -15.60 -3.26 7.82
#